data_AF-A0A529LI78-F1
#
_entry.id   AF-A0A529LI78-F1
#
_cell.length_a   1.000
_cell.length_b   1.000
_cell.length_c   1.000
_cell.angle_alpha   90.00
_cell.angle_beta   90.00
_cell.angle_gamma   90.00
#
_symmetry.space_group_name_H-M   'P 1'
#
loop_
_entity.id
_entity.type
_entity.pdbx_description
1 polymer ?
#
loop_
_entity_poly.entity_id
_entity_poly.type
_entity_poly.pdbx_seq_one_letter_code
_entity_poly.pdbx_strand_id
1 'polypeptide(L)'
;NPDIQLNWVTLEENVLRERVTTDIATKGGQYDVMTIGTYEVPIWAKQSWLLPLDKLGDDYDVKDIIPAIAGGLSVDGKLYAAPFYGESSFVMYRKDLMEKAGLKMPDAPTWEFIKQAADKMTDRANGVNGVC
;
A
#
# COMPACT_ATOMS: atom_id res chain seq x y z
N ASN A 1 -6.05 26.52 -3.98
CA ASN A 1 -6.03 26.52 -5.46
C ASN A 1 -7.45 26.50 -6.01
N PRO A 2 -8.16 27.64 -6.04
CA PRO A 2 -9.56 27.69 -6.50
C PRO A 2 -9.72 27.39 -8.00
N ASP A 3 -8.66 27.58 -8.80
CA ASP A 3 -8.70 27.40 -10.26
C ASP A 3 -8.34 25.98 -10.72
N ILE A 4 -8.02 25.06 -9.78
CA ILE A 4 -7.65 23.67 -10.10
C ILE A 4 -8.86 22.76 -9.82
N GLN A 5 -9.34 22.09 -10.85
CA GLN A 5 -10.40 21.09 -10.75
C GLN A 5 -9.81 19.68 -10.83
N LEU A 6 -10.38 18.73 -10.08
CA LEU A 6 -9.94 17.35 -10.03
C LEU A 6 -11.02 16.43 -10.60
N ASN A 7 -10.62 15.53 -11.50
CA ASN A 7 -11.44 14.43 -11.97
C ASN A 7 -10.79 13.12 -11.56
N TRP A 8 -11.60 12.15 -11.15
CA TRP A 8 -11.12 10.90 -10.59
C TRP A 8 -11.45 9.73 -11.49
N VAL A 9 -10.46 8.87 -11.72
CA VAL A 9 -10.63 7.55 -12.31
C VAL A 9 -10.33 6.53 -11.23
N THR A 10 -11.37 5.98 -10.61
CA THR A 10 -11.24 5.00 -9.52
C THR A 10 -11.35 3.59 -10.09
N LEU A 11 -10.34 2.77 -9.82
CA LEU A 11 -10.20 1.42 -10.35
C LEU A 11 -9.82 0.46 -9.22
N GLU A 12 -10.13 -0.82 -9.41
CA GLU A 12 -9.55 -1.90 -8.61
C GLU A 12 -8.04 -1.98 -8.89
N GLU A 13 -7.24 -2.38 -7.88
CA GLU A 13 -5.78 -2.27 -7.90
C GLU A 13 -5.14 -2.96 -9.12
N ASN A 14 -5.57 -4.16 -9.48
CA ASN A 14 -4.97 -4.88 -10.62
C ASN A 14 -5.25 -4.14 -11.94
N VAL A 15 -6.48 -3.65 -12.12
CA VAL A 15 -6.84 -2.84 -13.29
C VAL A 15 -6.11 -1.49 -13.30
N LEU A 16 -5.92 -0.87 -12.13
CA LEU A 16 -5.15 0.36 -11.97
C LEU A 16 -3.70 0.16 -12.45
N ARG A 17 -3.03 -0.88 -11.94
CA ARG A 17 -1.63 -1.19 -12.30
C ARG A 17 -1.47 -1.40 -13.80
N GLU A 18 -2.35 -2.17 -14.43
CA GLU A 18 -2.30 -2.43 -15.87
C GLU A 18 -2.44 -1.14 -16.69
N ARG A 19 -3.44 -0.31 -16.37
CA ARG A 19 -3.73 0.92 -17.11
C ARG A 19 -2.67 1.99 -16.90
N VAL A 20 -2.23 2.21 -15.67
CA VAL A 20 -1.19 3.19 -15.35
C VAL A 20 0.14 2.80 -15.98
N THR A 21 0.51 1.51 -15.95
CA THR A 21 1.74 1.01 -16.60
C THR A 21 1.70 1.23 -18.10
N THR A 22 0.56 0.97 -18.75
CA THR A 22 0.41 1.20 -20.19
C THR A 22 0.49 2.68 -20.53
N ASP A 23 -0.20 3.54 -19.78
CA ASP A 23 -0.23 4.98 -20.02
C ASP A 23 1.18 5.60 -19.89
N ILE A 24 1.91 5.29 -18.80
CA ILE A 24 3.24 5.84 -18.58
C ILE A 24 4.28 5.31 -19.58
N ALA A 25 4.24 4.02 -19.92
CA ALA A 25 5.19 3.40 -20.84
C ALA A 25 5.01 3.90 -22.30
N THR A 26 3.77 4.19 -22.69
CA THR A 26 3.44 4.69 -24.04
C THR A 26 3.39 6.21 -24.14
N LYS A 27 3.51 6.91 -23.00
CA LYS A 27 3.28 8.36 -22.89
C LYS A 27 1.89 8.75 -23.40
N GLY A 28 0.87 7.98 -23.00
CA GLY A 28 -0.51 8.11 -23.47
C GLY A 28 -1.24 9.36 -22.97
N GLY A 29 -0.77 9.96 -21.87
CA GLY A 29 -1.28 11.22 -21.32
C GLY A 29 -2.72 11.11 -20.81
N GLN A 30 -3.16 9.92 -20.39
CA GLN A 30 -4.48 9.73 -19.81
C GLN A 30 -4.56 10.18 -18.35
N TYR A 31 -3.43 10.18 -17.63
CA TYR A 31 -3.37 10.58 -16.22
C TYR A 31 -2.32 11.67 -15.99
N ASP A 32 -2.74 12.78 -15.39
CA ASP A 32 -1.83 13.86 -14.96
C ASP A 32 -1.12 13.52 -13.63
N VAL A 33 -1.82 12.81 -12.75
CA VAL A 33 -1.34 12.33 -11.44
C VAL A 33 -1.73 10.86 -11.29
N MET A 34 -0.78 10.03 -10.86
CA MET A 34 -0.96 8.58 -10.76
C MET A 34 -0.78 8.12 -9.32
N THR A 35 -1.66 7.22 -8.86
CA THR A 35 -1.44 6.45 -7.63
C THR A 35 -0.64 5.20 -7.97
N ILE A 36 0.57 5.10 -7.43
CA ILE A 36 1.56 4.06 -7.73
C ILE A 36 2.16 3.51 -6.45
N GLY A 37 2.62 2.27 -6.47
CA GLY A 37 3.21 1.62 -5.31
C GLY A 37 4.70 1.93 -5.15
N THR A 38 5.23 1.54 -3.99
CA THR A 38 6.67 1.60 -3.67
C THR A 38 7.51 0.70 -4.59
N TYR A 39 6.89 -0.28 -5.25
CA TYR A 39 7.55 -1.18 -6.20
C TYR A 39 7.87 -0.46 -7.52
N GLU A 40 6.91 0.29 -8.06
CA GLU A 40 6.99 0.92 -9.38
C GLU A 40 7.92 2.14 -9.37
N VAL A 41 7.88 2.95 -8.30
CA VAL A 41 8.59 4.24 -8.19
C VAL A 41 10.08 4.15 -8.54
N PRO A 42 10.90 3.29 -7.91
CA PRO A 42 12.33 3.26 -8.22
C PRO A 42 12.64 2.75 -9.63
N ILE A 43 11.78 1.92 -10.21
CA ILE A 43 11.94 1.40 -11.58
C ILE A 43 11.67 2.53 -12.57
N TRP A 44 10.53 3.20 -12.44
CA TRP A 44 10.09 4.26 -13.37
C TRP A 44 10.92 5.53 -13.22
N ALA A 45 11.39 5.86 -12.01
CA ALA A 45 12.35 6.94 -11.79
C ALA A 45 13.66 6.71 -12.55
N LYS A 46 14.24 5.50 -12.49
CA LYS A 46 15.46 5.14 -13.24
C LYS A 46 15.27 5.17 -14.75
N GLN A 47 14.05 4.92 -15.23
CA GLN A 47 13.68 5.05 -16.64
C GLN A 47 13.36 6.50 -17.05
N SER A 48 13.44 7.46 -16.13
CA SER A 48 13.09 8.86 -16.34
C SER A 48 11.62 9.06 -16.78
N TRP A 49 10.73 8.20 -16.27
CA TRP A 49 9.28 8.29 -16.53
C TRP A 49 8.56 9.14 -15.49
N LEU A 50 9.13 9.29 -14.30
CA LEU A 50 8.60 10.12 -13.21
C LEU A 50 9.35 11.45 -13.13
N LEU A 51 8.61 12.51 -12.80
CA LEU A 51 9.18 13.79 -12.44
C LEU A 51 9.68 13.73 -10.98
N PRO A 52 10.87 14.29 -10.67
CA PRO A 52 11.25 14.48 -9.28
C PRO A 52 10.32 15.50 -8.62
N LEU A 53 9.98 15.28 -7.35
CA LEU A 53 9.15 16.18 -6.55
C LEU A 53 10.01 17.21 -5.82
N ASP A 54 10.77 18.00 -6.58
CA ASP A 54 11.70 19.02 -6.05
C ASP A 54 11.06 20.40 -5.81
N LYS A 55 9.76 20.54 -6.12
CA LYS A 55 8.99 21.80 -6.03
C LYS A 55 7.77 21.71 -5.11
N LEU A 56 7.84 20.90 -4.05
CA LEU A 56 6.73 20.77 -3.08
C LEU A 56 6.58 22.00 -2.16
N GLY A 57 7.58 22.90 -2.15
CA GLY A 57 7.62 24.09 -1.30
C GLY A 57 8.25 23.81 0.07
N ASP A 58 8.69 24.88 0.74
CA ASP A 58 9.41 24.78 2.03
C ASP A 58 8.52 24.28 3.17
N ASP A 59 7.20 24.43 3.05
CA ASP A 59 6.21 23.97 4.02
C ASP A 59 6.02 22.43 3.99
N TYR A 60 6.54 21.75 2.96
CA TYR A 60 6.50 20.28 2.87
C TYR A 60 7.78 19.68 3.47
N ASP A 61 7.71 19.26 4.73
CA ASP A 61 8.86 18.65 5.42
C ASP A 61 9.08 17.19 4.98
N VAL A 62 9.90 17.01 3.94
CA VAL A 62 10.30 15.69 3.44
C VAL A 62 10.97 14.84 4.54
N LYS A 63 11.59 15.44 5.54
CA LYS A 63 12.27 14.72 6.62
C LYS A 63 11.32 14.14 7.65
N ASP A 64 10.06 14.58 7.66
CA ASP A 64 8.99 14.03 8.51
C ASP A 64 8.45 12.70 7.96
N ILE A 65 8.76 12.36 6.71
CA ILE A 65 8.37 11.07 6.12
C ILE A 65 9.17 9.95 6.79
N ILE A 66 8.47 8.87 7.19
CA ILE A 66 9.08 7.66 7.75
C ILE A 66 10.24 7.20 6.83
N PRO A 67 11.48 7.03 7.35
CA PRO A 67 12.66 6.80 6.51
C PRO A 67 12.57 5.62 5.56
N ALA A 68 11.93 4.52 5.97
CA ALA A 68 11.73 3.35 5.12
C ALA A 68 10.84 3.66 3.90
N ILE A 69 9.80 4.48 4.10
CA ILE A 69 8.90 4.93 3.02
C ILE A 69 9.64 5.91 2.12
N ALA A 70 10.27 6.94 2.69
CA ALA A 70 11.04 7.92 1.92
C ALA A 70 12.11 7.26 1.05
N GLY A 71 12.83 6.26 1.61
CA GLY A 71 13.83 5.49 0.89
C GLY A 71 13.26 4.67 -0.27
N GLY A 72 12.08 4.08 -0.10
CA GLY A 72 11.39 3.33 -1.17
C GLY A 72 10.87 4.22 -2.30
N LEU A 73 10.65 5.51 -2.04
CA LEU A 73 10.12 6.47 -3.00
C LEU A 73 11.19 7.40 -3.61
N SER A 74 12.47 7.18 -3.25
CA SER A 74 13.58 8.02 -3.66
C SER A 74 14.61 7.28 -4.51
N VAL A 75 15.20 7.97 -5.49
CA VAL A 75 16.34 7.48 -6.27
C VAL A 75 17.39 8.59 -6.32
N ASP A 76 18.65 8.25 -6.04
CA ASP A 76 19.78 9.18 -5.99
C ASP A 76 19.51 10.42 -5.12
N GLY A 77 18.84 10.20 -3.98
CA GLY A 77 18.50 11.25 -3.01
C GLY A 77 17.34 12.16 -3.41
N LYS A 78 16.66 11.89 -4.52
CA LYS A 78 15.48 12.65 -4.97
C LYS A 78 14.21 11.86 -4.77
N LEU A 79 13.18 12.50 -4.22
CA LEU A 79 11.84 11.93 -4.07
C LEU A 79 11.10 11.97 -5.42
N TYR A 80 10.50 10.86 -5.83
CA TYR A 80 9.75 10.74 -7.09
C TYR A 80 8.25 10.49 -6.90
N ALA A 81 7.82 10.20 -5.68
CA ALA A 81 6.42 10.07 -5.32
C ALA A 81 6.22 10.54 -3.87
N ALA A 82 5.12 11.22 -3.60
CA ALA A 82 4.72 11.62 -2.26
C ALA A 82 3.83 10.52 -1.66
N PRO A 83 4.12 10.03 -0.45
CA PRO A 83 3.31 8.98 0.17
C PRO A 83 1.95 9.54 0.57
N PHE A 84 0.87 8.96 0.04
CA PHE A 84 -0.50 9.26 0.50
C PHE A 84 -0.82 8.50 1.79
N TYR A 85 -0.37 7.25 1.90
CA TYR A 85 -0.32 6.48 3.14
C TYR A 85 0.88 5.52 3.09
N GLY A 86 1.23 4.95 4.24
CA GLY A 86 2.18 3.85 4.36
C GLY A 86 1.56 2.69 5.14
N GLU A 87 1.95 1.47 4.81
CA GLU A 87 1.42 0.28 5.45
C GLU A 87 2.51 -0.76 5.75
N SER A 88 2.17 -1.63 6.69
CA SER A 88 2.83 -2.90 6.96
C SER A 88 1.74 -3.94 7.20
N SER A 89 2.12 -5.20 7.34
CA SER A 89 1.17 -6.29 7.57
C SER A 89 1.23 -6.75 9.02
N PHE A 90 0.07 -7.04 9.60
CA PHE A 90 -0.05 -7.61 10.93
C PHE A 90 -1.27 -8.54 11.00
N VAL A 91 -1.35 -9.36 12.05
CA VAL A 91 -2.47 -10.29 12.24
C VAL A 91 -3.65 -9.56 12.87
N MET A 92 -4.76 -9.49 12.14
CA MET A 92 -6.06 -9.13 12.70
C MET A 92 -6.82 -10.39 13.10
N TYR A 93 -7.45 -10.40 14.28
CA TYR A 93 -8.18 -11.57 14.78
C TYR A 93 -9.45 -11.20 15.57
N ARG A 94 -10.39 -12.14 15.62
CA ARG A 94 -11.63 -12.03 16.41
C ARG A 94 -11.41 -12.55 17.83
N LYS A 95 -11.38 -11.64 18.80
CA LYS A 95 -11.10 -11.95 20.21
C LYS A 95 -12.09 -12.96 20.81
N ASP A 96 -13.36 -12.82 20.48
CA ASP A 96 -14.45 -13.71 20.92
C ASP A 96 -14.32 -15.13 20.36
N LEU A 97 -13.93 -15.28 19.08
CA LEU A 97 -13.69 -16.60 18.50
C LEU A 97 -12.43 -17.26 19.07
N MET A 98 -11.39 -16.46 19.34
CA MET A 98 -10.15 -16.94 19.98
C MET A 98 -10.43 -17.45 21.41
N GLU A 99 -11.24 -16.72 22.18
CA GLU A 99 -11.67 -17.12 23.52
C GLU A 99 -12.55 -18.38 23.48
N LYS A 100 -13.54 -18.44 22.58
CA LYS A 100 -14.38 -19.63 22.35
C LYS A 100 -13.54 -20.87 21.98
N ALA A 101 -12.44 -20.68 21.26
CA ALA A 101 -11.48 -21.73 20.91
C ALA A 101 -10.53 -22.13 22.07
N GLY A 102 -10.63 -21.47 23.22
CA GLY A 102 -9.76 -21.68 24.39
C GLY A 102 -8.31 -21.29 24.10
N LEU A 103 -8.08 -20.27 23.28
CA LEU A 103 -6.76 -19.79 22.88
C LEU A 103 -6.55 -18.33 23.31
N LYS A 104 -5.29 -17.89 23.34
CA LYS A 104 -4.89 -16.49 23.51
C LYS A 104 -3.86 -16.15 22.44
N MET A 105 -4.07 -15.08 21.68
CA MET A 105 -3.14 -14.61 20.66
C MET A 105 -1.83 -14.12 21.33
N PRO A 106 -0.65 -14.68 20.98
CA PRO A 106 0.64 -14.13 21.38
C PRO A 106 0.92 -12.79 20.69
N ASP A 107 1.78 -11.95 21.27
CA ASP A 107 2.20 -10.68 20.63
C ASP A 107 3.01 -10.93 19.34
N ALA A 108 3.68 -12.08 19.24
CA ALA A 108 4.42 -12.53 18.06
C ALA A 108 4.03 -13.99 17.73
N PRO A 109 2.88 -14.24 17.08
CA PRO A 109 2.43 -15.60 16.77
C PRO A 109 3.32 -16.25 15.70
N THR A 110 3.55 -17.56 15.82
CA THR A 110 4.16 -18.34 14.73
C THR A 110 3.11 -18.78 13.71
N TRP A 111 3.54 -19.16 12.52
CA TRP A 111 2.63 -19.68 11.49
C TRP A 111 1.93 -20.97 11.93
N GLU A 112 2.58 -21.82 12.73
CA GLU A 112 1.96 -23.00 13.33
C GLU A 112 0.82 -22.61 14.29
N PHE A 113 1.02 -21.56 15.09
CA PHE A 113 -0.04 -21.04 15.96
C PHE A 113 -1.20 -20.46 15.14
N ILE A 114 -0.92 -19.68 14.09
CA ILE A 114 -1.97 -19.13 13.20
C ILE A 114 -2.77 -20.26 12.57
N LYS A 115 -2.12 -21.32 12.09
CA LYS A 115 -2.81 -22.51 11.56
C LYS A 115 -3.69 -23.16 12.64
N GLN A 116 -3.15 -23.39 13.84
CA GLN A 116 -3.91 -23.99 14.93
C GLN A 116 -5.13 -23.14 15.32
N ALA A 117 -4.96 -21.82 15.38
CA ALA A 117 -6.04 -20.90 15.71
C ALA A 117 -7.12 -20.92 14.61
N ALA A 118 -6.71 -20.89 13.34
CA ALA A 118 -7.64 -20.99 12.22
C ALA A 118 -8.43 -22.32 12.23
N ASP A 119 -7.75 -23.45 12.48
CA ASP A 119 -8.40 -24.77 12.56
C ASP A 119 -9.44 -24.81 13.69
N LYS A 120 -9.10 -24.26 14.87
CA LYS A 120 -10.01 -24.23 16.03
C LYS A 120 -11.15 -23.22 15.92
N MET A 121 -10.96 -22.10 15.22
CA MET A 121 -11.98 -21.06 15.03
C MET A 121 -12.90 -21.33 13.84
N THR A 122 -12.55 -22.26 12.96
CA THR A 122 -13.37 -22.60 11.79
C THR A 122 -14.69 -23.25 12.21
N ASP A 123 -15.79 -22.70 11.73
CA ASP A 123 -17.14 -23.22 11.91
C ASP A 123 -17.93 -23.00 10.61
N ARG A 124 -17.70 -23.89 9.64
CA ARG A 124 -18.31 -23.79 8.30
C ARG A 124 -19.81 -23.92 8.31
N ALA A 125 -20.40 -24.61 9.29
CA ALA A 125 -21.84 -24.73 9.43
C ALA A 125 -22.50 -23.36 9.71
N ASN A 126 -21.76 -22.47 10.38
CA ASN A 126 -22.17 -21.09 10.67
C ASN A 126 -21.47 -20.06 9.79
N GLY A 127 -20.84 -20.48 8.67
CA GLY A 127 -20.18 -19.58 7.73
C GLY A 127 -18.90 -18.92 8.25
N VAL A 128 -18.26 -19.47 9.28
CA VAL A 128 -17.01 -18.96 9.85
C VAL A 128 -15.82 -19.70 9.27
N ASN A 129 -14.93 -18.98 8.57
CA ASN A 129 -13.61 -19.45 8.17
C ASN A 129 -12.56 -18.92 9.15
N GLY A 130 -11.67 -19.77 9.65
CA GLY A 130 -10.69 -19.37 10.66
C GLY A 130 -9.58 -18.44 10.18
N VAL A 131 -9.44 -18.24 8.85
CA VAL A 131 -8.50 -17.30 8.21
C VAL A 131 -9.04 -16.90 6.83
N CYS A 132 -8.65 -15.73 6.33
CA CYS A 132 -8.97 -15.19 5.01
C CYS A 132 -7.75 -14.54 4.37
#